data_AF-A0A6H0TRY8-F1
#
_entry.id   AF-A0A6H0TRY8-F1
#
_cell.length_a   1.000
_cell.length_b   1.000
_cell.length_c   1.000
_cell.angle_alpha   90.00
_cell.angle_beta   90.00
_cell.angle_gamma   90.00
#
_symmetry.space_group_name_H-M   'P 1'
#
loop_
_entity.id
_entity.type
_entity.pdbx_description
1 polymer ?
#
loop_
_entity_poly.entity_id
_entity_poly.type
_entity_poly.pdbx_seq_one_letter_code
_entity_poly.pdbx_strand_id
1 'polypeptide(L)'
;MSVNIIMSQVKRLESDLASLNKKLVTELDKEAKAIDKAAKAQKKLINSKTATTLRSAQRDLQSAMSAEQKSKEEQAKLSKKIADKTKSLSAKRTSLAKEQAKQRENHQKELEGFCCKVF
;
A
#
# COMPACT_ATOMS: atom_id res chain seq x y z
N MET A 1 -21.81 -2.43 -17.86
CA MET A 1 -21.66 -1.93 -16.46
C MET A 1 -21.52 -0.43 -16.56
N SER A 2 -22.23 0.39 -15.78
CA SER A 2 -22.21 1.85 -16.01
C SER A 2 -20.86 2.47 -15.63
N VAL A 3 -20.47 3.53 -16.36
CA VAL A 3 -19.27 4.36 -16.08
C VAL A 3 -19.22 4.77 -14.61
N ASN A 4 -20.37 5.14 -14.02
CA ASN A 4 -20.48 5.52 -12.61
C ASN A 4 -20.09 4.40 -11.64
N ILE A 5 -20.49 3.15 -11.93
CA ILE A 5 -20.10 1.99 -11.12
C ILE A 5 -18.59 1.81 -11.19
N ILE A 6 -17.99 1.86 -12.39
CA ILE A 6 -16.55 1.69 -12.56
C ILE A 6 -15.77 2.83 -11.85
N MET A 7 -16.22 4.07 -11.97
CA MET A 7 -15.64 5.21 -11.24
C MET A 7 -15.70 5.02 -9.72
N SER A 8 -16.82 4.53 -9.19
CA SER A 8 -16.94 4.26 -7.76
C SER A 8 -15.93 3.20 -7.29
N GLN A 9 -15.69 2.17 -8.11
CA GLN A 9 -14.71 1.12 -7.82
C GLN A 9 -13.27 1.66 -7.89
N VAL A 10 -12.96 2.52 -8.86
CA VAL A 10 -11.67 3.22 -8.97
C VAL A 10 -11.40 4.04 -7.71
N LYS A 11 -12.36 4.88 -7.27
CA LYS A 11 -12.20 5.70 -6.05
C LYS A 11 -11.99 4.86 -4.79
N ARG A 12 -12.72 3.74 -4.65
CA ARG A 12 -12.52 2.80 -3.53
C ARG A 12 -11.12 2.20 -3.54
N LEU A 13 -10.64 1.76 -4.70
CA LEU A 13 -9.29 1.19 -4.85
C LEU A 13 -8.19 2.23 -4.55
N GLU A 14 -8.37 3.48 -4.98
CA GLU A 14 -7.44 4.58 -4.67
C GLU A 14 -7.39 4.87 -3.16
N SER A 15 -8.54 4.90 -2.50
CA SER A 15 -8.64 5.06 -1.04
C SER A 15 -7.97 3.90 -0.30
N ASP A 16 -8.20 2.66 -0.75
CA ASP A 16 -7.57 1.48 -0.16
C ASP A 16 -6.05 1.50 -0.31
N LEU A 17 -5.54 1.90 -1.49
CA LEU A 17 -4.11 2.05 -1.72
C LEU A 17 -3.49 3.13 -0.82
N ALA A 18 -4.17 4.27 -0.65
CA ALA A 18 -3.73 5.31 0.27
C ALA A 18 -3.66 4.80 1.73
N SER A 19 -4.66 4.01 2.15
CA SER A 19 -4.68 3.38 3.47
C SER A 19 -3.55 2.35 3.65
N LEU A 20 -3.30 1.51 2.64
CA LEU A 20 -2.20 0.54 2.68
C LEU A 20 -0.82 1.22 2.71
N ASN A 21 -0.64 2.29 1.94
CA ASN A 21 0.61 3.06 1.96
C ASN A 21 0.85 3.72 3.33
N LYS A 22 -0.19 4.26 3.98
CA LYS A 22 -0.07 4.77 5.36
C LYS A 22 0.37 3.69 6.35
N LYS A 23 -0.20 2.48 6.23
CA LYS A 23 0.21 1.33 7.05
C LYS A 23 1.66 0.94 6.78
N LEU A 24 2.09 0.95 5.52
CA LEU A 24 3.48 0.63 5.15
C LEU A 24 4.46 1.62 5.80
N VAL A 25 4.18 2.92 5.75
CA VAL A 25 4.97 3.94 6.44
C VAL A 25 5.02 3.69 7.95
N THR A 26 3.90 3.32 8.56
CA THR A 26 3.86 2.98 9.99
C THR A 26 4.73 1.77 10.34
N GLU A 27 4.78 0.75 9.49
CA GLU A 27 5.67 -0.42 9.70
C GLU A 27 7.14 -0.08 9.47
N LEU A 28 7.46 0.85 8.55
CA LEU A 28 8.82 1.38 8.39
C LEU A 28 9.27 2.16 9.64
N ASP A 29 8.38 2.97 10.22
CA ASP A 29 8.68 3.68 11.47
C ASP A 29 8.92 2.72 12.65
N LYS A 30 8.18 1.60 12.70
CA LYS A 30 8.39 0.55 13.71
C LYS A 30 9.73 -0.16 13.52
N GLU A 31 10.09 -0.46 12.28
CA GLU A 31 11.41 -1.01 11.94
C GLU A 31 12.52 -0.07 12.38
N ALA A 32 12.44 1.21 12.01
CA ALA A 32 13.44 2.21 12.40
C ALA A 32 13.61 2.31 13.93
N LYS A 33 12.50 2.28 14.68
CA LYS A 33 12.52 2.23 16.16
C LYS A 33 13.13 0.95 16.70
N ALA A 34 12.90 -0.19 16.06
CA ALA A 34 13.50 -1.46 16.44
C ALA A 34 15.02 -1.45 16.21
N ILE A 35 15.47 -0.90 15.08
CA ILE A 35 16.89 -0.73 14.74
C ILE A 35 17.58 0.19 15.76
N ASP A 36 16.99 1.33 16.11
CA ASP A 36 17.55 2.23 17.13
C ASP A 36 17.67 1.54 18.50
N LYS A 37 16.66 0.75 18.89
CA LYS A 37 16.71 -0.07 20.11
C LYS A 37 17.81 -1.13 20.03
N ALA A 38 17.97 -1.80 18.89
CA ALA A 38 19.02 -2.79 18.68
C ALA A 38 20.41 -2.16 18.79
N ALA A 39 20.63 -0.99 18.18
CA ALA A 39 21.88 -0.25 18.26
C ALA A 39 22.20 0.17 19.71
N LYS A 40 21.20 0.66 20.45
CA LYS A 40 21.35 0.97 21.88
C LYS A 40 21.67 -0.26 22.72
N ALA A 41 21.02 -1.39 22.46
CA ALA A 41 21.29 -2.65 23.14
C ALA A 41 22.69 -3.18 22.82
N GLN A 42 23.14 -3.09 21.56
CA GLN A 42 24.52 -3.43 21.17
C GLN A 42 25.55 -2.56 21.90
N LYS A 43 25.32 -1.24 21.96
CA LYS A 43 26.20 -0.33 22.71
C LYS A 43 26.28 -0.69 24.20
N LYS A 44 25.14 -1.07 24.80
CA LYS A 44 25.11 -1.56 26.19
C LYS A 44 25.87 -2.89 26.34
N LEU A 45 25.75 -3.79 25.38
CA LEU A 45 26.45 -5.08 25.33
C LEU A 45 27.97 -4.88 25.37
N ILE A 46 28.49 -4.01 24.50
CA ILE A 46 29.92 -3.69 24.41
C ILE A 46 30.43 -3.06 25.73
N ASN A 47 29.64 -2.18 26.34
CA ASN A 47 30.03 -1.46 27.54
C ASN A 47 29.68 -2.18 28.86
N SER A 48 29.14 -3.40 28.80
CA SER A 48 28.67 -4.10 29.98
C SER A 48 29.87 -4.63 30.79
N LYS A 49 29.96 -4.27 32.07
CA LYS A 49 31.04 -4.70 32.97
C LYS A 49 30.64 -5.82 33.92
N THR A 50 29.35 -6.17 33.94
CA THR A 50 28.80 -7.21 34.82
C THR A 50 27.93 -8.19 34.05
N ALA A 51 27.89 -9.45 34.49
CA ALA A 51 27.10 -10.49 33.86
C ALA A 51 25.59 -10.16 33.82
N THR A 52 25.09 -9.45 34.82
CA THR A 52 23.68 -9.02 34.88
C THR A 52 23.38 -7.99 33.79
N THR A 53 24.24 -6.98 33.62
CA THR A 53 24.09 -5.99 32.54
C THR A 53 24.24 -6.62 31.16
N LEU A 54 25.14 -7.58 31.01
CA LEU A 54 25.34 -8.32 29.76
C LEU A 54 24.07 -9.07 29.35
N ARG A 55 23.50 -9.87 30.27
CA ARG A 55 22.27 -10.63 30.03
C ARG A 55 21.09 -9.74 29.70
N SER A 56 20.97 -8.60 30.38
CA SER A 56 19.89 -7.63 30.08
C SER A 56 20.02 -7.08 28.66
N ALA A 57 21.23 -6.69 28.24
CA ALA A 57 21.48 -6.15 26.91
C ALA A 57 21.30 -7.20 25.81
N GLN A 58 21.62 -8.47 26.07
CA GLN A 58 21.32 -9.57 25.14
C GLN A 58 19.82 -9.77 24.93
N ARG A 59 19.02 -9.74 26.02
CA ARG A 59 17.56 -9.85 25.92
C ARG A 59 16.95 -8.67 25.17
N ASP A 60 17.43 -7.46 25.45
CA ASP A 60 17.01 -6.24 24.76
C ASP A 60 17.31 -6.35 23.25
N LEU A 61 18.51 -6.81 22.88
CA LEU A 61 18.92 -6.98 21.50
C LEU A 61 18.07 -8.03 20.78
N GLN A 62 17.86 -9.20 21.39
CA GLN A 62 17.03 -10.27 20.82
C GLN A 62 15.58 -9.81 20.61
N SER A 63 15.03 -9.06 21.57
CA SER A 63 13.69 -8.49 21.48
C SER A 63 13.58 -7.46 20.35
N ALA A 64 14.59 -6.59 20.20
CA ALA A 64 14.64 -5.60 19.14
C ALA A 64 14.75 -6.24 17.75
N MET A 65 15.64 -7.23 17.57
CA MET A 65 15.75 -7.97 16.30
C MET A 65 14.46 -8.72 15.94
N SER A 66 13.78 -9.30 16.95
CA SER A 66 12.48 -9.94 16.73
C SER A 66 11.40 -8.95 16.27
N ALA A 67 11.42 -7.72 16.81
CA ALA A 67 10.49 -6.66 16.40
C ALA A 67 10.79 -6.13 15.00
N GLU A 68 12.07 -5.99 14.64
CA GLU A 68 12.52 -5.63 13.29
C GLU A 68 12.04 -6.67 12.27
N GLN A 69 12.28 -7.96 12.53
CA GLN A 69 11.89 -9.05 11.65
C GLN A 69 10.37 -9.08 11.41
N LYS A 70 9.56 -8.94 12.49
CA LYS A 70 8.10 -8.85 12.36
C LYS A 70 7.66 -7.66 11.51
N SER A 71 8.31 -6.51 11.67
CA SER A 71 8.00 -5.32 10.88
C SER A 71 8.32 -5.54 9.40
N LYS A 72 9.48 -6.16 9.07
CA LYS A 72 9.86 -6.53 7.70
C LYS A 72 8.87 -7.50 7.05
N GLU A 73 8.41 -8.51 7.80
CA GLU A 73 7.40 -9.46 7.30
C GLU A 73 6.07 -8.76 6.98
N GLU A 74 5.62 -7.84 7.84
CA GLU A 74 4.41 -7.06 7.58
C GLU A 74 4.58 -6.09 6.41
N GLN A 75 5.75 -5.46 6.26
CA GLN A 75 6.07 -4.64 5.09
C GLN A 75 5.98 -5.45 3.78
N ALA A 76 6.51 -6.68 3.77
CA ALA A 76 6.43 -7.56 2.60
C ALA A 76 4.97 -7.92 2.26
N LYS A 77 4.16 -8.25 3.28
CA LYS A 77 2.71 -8.52 3.10
C LYS A 77 1.96 -7.30 2.57
N LEU A 78 2.24 -6.12 3.12
CA LEU A 78 1.63 -4.87 2.68
C LEU A 78 2.03 -4.52 1.24
N SER A 79 3.31 -4.68 0.90
CA SER A 79 3.84 -4.45 -0.44
C SER A 79 3.17 -5.35 -1.47
N LYS A 80 2.98 -6.64 -1.16
CA LYS A 80 2.23 -7.56 -2.02
C LYS A 80 0.78 -7.10 -2.24
N LYS A 81 0.08 -6.72 -1.16
CA LYS A 81 -1.30 -6.20 -1.23
C LYS A 81 -1.40 -4.91 -2.05
N ILE A 82 -0.42 -4.01 -1.93
CA ILE A 82 -0.34 -2.79 -2.72
C ILE A 82 -0.18 -3.13 -4.20
N ALA A 83 0.72 -4.05 -4.53
CA ALA A 83 0.93 -4.49 -5.92
C ALA A 83 -0.36 -5.08 -6.53
N ASP A 84 -1.04 -5.96 -5.79
CA ASP A 84 -2.28 -6.61 -6.26
C ASP A 84 -3.43 -5.59 -6.45
N LYS A 85 -3.60 -4.66 -5.53
CA LYS A 85 -4.60 -3.58 -5.67
C LYS A 85 -4.24 -2.59 -6.77
N THR A 86 -2.96 -2.31 -6.99
CA THR A 86 -2.49 -1.44 -8.07
C THR A 86 -2.77 -2.05 -9.44
N LYS A 87 -2.53 -3.36 -9.61
CA LYS A 87 -2.92 -4.10 -10.82
C LYS A 87 -4.43 -4.03 -11.03
N SER A 88 -5.21 -4.23 -9.98
CA SER A 88 -6.68 -4.15 -10.04
C SER A 88 -7.16 -2.74 -10.42
N LEU A 89 -6.55 -1.70 -9.87
CA LEU A 89 -6.86 -0.30 -10.21
C LEU A 89 -6.54 0.00 -11.68
N SER A 90 -5.37 -0.44 -12.16
CA SER A 90 -4.98 -0.28 -13.56
C SER A 90 -6.00 -0.93 -14.51
N ALA A 91 -6.38 -2.19 -14.23
CA ALA A 91 -7.41 -2.88 -15.02
C ALA A 91 -8.74 -2.11 -15.03
N LYS A 92 -9.19 -1.60 -13.87
CA LYS A 92 -10.43 -0.82 -13.77
C LYS A 92 -10.35 0.53 -14.49
N ARG A 93 -9.22 1.22 -14.45
CA ARG A 93 -9.00 2.46 -15.22
C ARG A 93 -9.06 2.20 -16.73
N THR A 94 -8.49 1.08 -17.19
CA THR A 94 -8.60 0.66 -18.59
C THR A 94 -10.04 0.35 -18.98
N SER A 95 -10.80 -0.37 -18.13
CA SER A 95 -12.23 -0.61 -18.35
C SER A 95 -13.03 0.69 -18.40
N LEU A 96 -12.71 1.65 -17.53
CA LEU A 96 -13.36 2.97 -17.51
C LEU A 96 -13.16 3.71 -18.82
N ALA A 97 -11.91 3.76 -19.31
CA ALA A 97 -11.59 4.42 -20.57
C ALA A 97 -12.34 3.80 -21.76
N LYS A 98 -12.40 2.46 -21.82
CA LYS A 98 -13.16 1.74 -22.86
C LYS A 98 -14.65 2.04 -22.81
N GLU A 99 -15.25 2.03 -21.63
CA GLU A 99 -16.68 2.31 -21.46
C GLU A 99 -17.02 3.77 -21.79
N GLN A 100 -16.14 4.72 -21.41
CA GLN A 100 -16.27 6.12 -21.78
C GLN A 100 -16.15 6.34 -23.29
N ALA A 101 -15.21 5.68 -23.97
CA ALA A 101 -15.09 5.75 -25.42
C ALA A 101 -16.36 5.22 -26.11
N LYS A 102 -16.88 4.08 -25.65
CA LYS A 102 -18.12 3.49 -26.18
C LYS A 102 -19.33 4.42 -25.99
N GLN A 103 -19.47 5.07 -24.83
CA GLN A 103 -20.55 6.04 -24.62
C GLN A 103 -20.43 7.26 -25.54
N ARG A 104 -19.21 7.75 -25.78
CA ARG A 104 -18.97 8.87 -26.72
C ARG A 104 -19.33 8.49 -28.15
N GLU A 105 -18.91 7.32 -28.63
CA GLU A 105 -19.27 6.82 -29.95
C GLU A 105 -20.79 6.66 -30.11
N ASN A 106 -21.47 6.11 -29.09
CA ASN A 106 -22.92 5.97 -29.12
C ASN A 106 -23.63 7.32 -29.15
N HIS A 107 -23.22 8.28 -28.32
CA HIS A 107 -23.78 9.64 -28.34
C HIS A 107 -23.56 10.33 -29.69
N GLN A 108 -22.37 10.17 -30.28
CA GLN A 108 -22.08 10.76 -31.59
C GLN A 108 -22.99 10.18 -32.68
N LYS A 109 -23.19 8.86 -32.70
CA LYS A 109 -24.12 8.20 -33.64
C LYS A 109 -25.57 8.62 -33.43
N GLU A 110 -26.00 8.78 -32.18
CA GLU A 110 -27.34 9.29 -31.87
C GLU A 110 -27.53 10.72 -32.38
N LEU A 111 -26.53 11.60 -32.20
CA LEU A 111 -26.57 12.97 -32.71
C LEU A 111 -26.56 13.03 -34.24
N GLU A 112 -25.73 12.24 -34.92
CA GLU A 112 -25.70 12.13 -36.38
C GLU A 112 -27.03 11.59 -36.94
N GLY A 113 -27.59 10.55 -36.31
CA GLY A 113 -28.89 10.00 -36.67
C GLY A 113 -30.06 10.94 -36.42
N PHE A 114 -29.99 11.80 -35.40
CA PHE A 114 -30.98 12.84 -35.14
C PHE A 114 -30.91 13.95 -36.18
N CYS A 115 -29.70 14.38 -36.57
CA CYS A 115 -29.49 15.41 -37.58
C CYS A 115 -30.03 15.00 -38.96
N CYS A 116 -29.84 13.73 -39.37
CA CYS A 116 -30.39 13.19 -40.62
C CYS A 116 -31.91 12.99 -40.63
N LYS A 117 -32.60 13.10 -39.49
CA LYS A 117 -34.06 12.89 -39.37
C LYS A 117 -34.85 14.19 -39.28
N VAL A 118 -34.16 15.31 -39.10
CA VAL A 118 -34.73 16.66 -38.92
C VAL A 118 -34.59 17.52 -40.18
N PHE A 119 -33.89 17.02 -41.21
CA PHE A 119 -33.88 17.53 -42.58
C PHE A 119 -34.68 16.61 -43.50
#